data_AF-A0A933V8T9-F1
#
_entry.id   AF-A0A933V8T9-F1
#
_cell.length_a   1.000
_cell.length_b   1.000
_cell.length_c   1.000
_cell.angle_alpha   90.00
_cell.angle_beta   90.00
_cell.angle_gamma   90.00
#
_symmetry.space_group_name_H-M   'P 1'
#
loop_
_entity.id
_entity.type
_entity.pdbx_description
1 polymer ?
#
loop_
_entity_poly.entity_id
_entity_poly.type
_entity_poly.pdbx_seq_one_letter_code
_entity_poly.pdbx_strand_id
1 'polypeptide(L)'
;FANAYWGNPAYKLPPEANLMAVAHYLEALDFQKEIVKIHTIFGGKNPHPNWLVGGVPCAINVHDTGAVGALNMERLNYVKSIIDRSKEFVEQVYIPDLLAIASFYKGWLYGGGLSSQAIMSYGDFPDKANDHSTPNLLLPRGAIIGGNLSKVHEVDLKDPEQIQEFVNHSWYKYADESKGLHPFDGVTEPYYKPEGPNFKGTRTRIENLDESAKYSWIKAPRWRGHAVEVGPLSRMVLGYVQGKQYPFIKDTIDAVLKKLDVPVTALFSTLGRTAARGIECLYCADLQVSQFDKLMANIKAGDSSTANVEKWDPSTWPKEAKGAGFTEAPRGALGHWIKIKDGKIDNYQCIVPTTWDGSPRDGKGQIGAFEASLMNTPLAKADEPLEILRTLHSFDPCLACSTHVLSPDGQEMTSVKVR
;
A
#
# COMPACT_ATOMS: atom_id res chain seq x y z
N PHE A 1 -7.87 13.11 -21.96
CA PHE A 1 -7.17 14.41 -21.93
C PHE A 1 -8.09 15.64 -21.96
N ALA A 2 -9.40 15.51 -22.22
CA ALA A 2 -10.32 16.66 -22.20
C ALA A 2 -10.45 17.28 -20.80
N ASN A 3 -10.63 18.61 -20.74
CA ASN A 3 -10.78 19.41 -19.51
C ASN A 3 -9.66 19.22 -18.46
N ALA A 4 -8.47 18.79 -18.88
CA ALA A 4 -7.31 18.74 -18.02
C ALA A 4 -6.69 20.14 -17.85
N TYR A 5 -5.83 20.28 -16.84
CA TYR A 5 -5.22 21.55 -16.42
C TYR A 5 -4.06 22.00 -17.32
N TRP A 6 -4.13 21.75 -18.63
CA TRP A 6 -3.06 22.11 -19.56
C TRP A 6 -2.83 23.62 -19.56
N GLY A 7 -1.56 24.04 -19.51
CA GLY A 7 -1.19 25.46 -19.39
C GLY A 7 -1.26 26.02 -17.97
N ASN A 8 -1.64 25.22 -16.96
CA ASN A 8 -1.51 25.61 -15.57
C ASN A 8 -0.04 25.94 -15.24
N PRO A 9 0.26 27.07 -14.56
CA PRO A 9 1.61 27.52 -14.28
C PRO A 9 2.42 26.56 -13.39
N ALA A 10 1.77 25.60 -12.74
CA ALA A 10 2.42 24.55 -11.98
C ALA A 10 2.92 23.39 -12.88
N TYR A 11 2.67 23.37 -14.18
CA TYR A 11 3.44 22.53 -15.12
C TYR A 11 4.79 23.19 -15.43
N LYS A 12 5.89 22.46 -15.24
CA LYS A 12 7.26 22.99 -15.32
C LYS A 12 8.15 22.27 -16.34
N LEU A 13 7.68 21.16 -16.90
CA LEU A 13 8.43 20.41 -17.90
C LEU A 13 8.48 21.18 -19.23
N PRO A 14 9.63 21.23 -19.91
CA PRO A 14 9.72 21.72 -21.28
C PRO A 14 8.97 20.78 -22.25
N PRO A 15 8.58 21.24 -23.45
CA PRO A 15 7.84 20.43 -24.42
C PRO A 15 8.50 19.09 -24.75
N GLU A 16 9.83 19.05 -24.82
CA GLU A 16 10.61 17.84 -25.14
C GLU A 16 10.45 16.78 -24.03
N ALA A 17 10.52 17.21 -22.76
CA ALA A 17 10.33 16.32 -21.62
C ALA A 17 8.87 15.84 -21.51
N ASN A 18 7.89 16.69 -21.86
CA ASN A 18 6.50 16.26 -21.93
C ASN A 18 6.29 15.20 -23.02
N LEU A 19 6.88 15.38 -24.21
CA LEU A 19 6.77 14.42 -25.30
C LEU A 19 7.39 13.06 -24.92
N MET A 20 8.57 13.07 -24.30
CA MET A 20 9.21 11.87 -23.75
C MET A 20 8.28 11.16 -22.75
N ALA A 21 7.78 11.89 -21.74
CA ALA A 21 6.91 11.31 -20.72
C ALA A 21 5.60 10.76 -21.28
N VAL A 22 5.02 11.40 -22.32
CA VAL A 22 3.81 10.90 -22.99
C VAL A 22 4.10 9.64 -23.80
N ALA A 23 5.25 9.57 -24.49
CA ALA A 23 5.65 8.36 -25.20
C ALA A 23 5.80 7.18 -24.22
N HIS A 24 6.55 7.38 -23.14
CA HIS A 24 6.75 6.35 -22.12
C HIS A 24 5.45 6.01 -21.34
N TYR A 25 4.53 6.96 -21.18
CA TYR A 25 3.19 6.67 -20.64
C TYR A 25 2.44 5.64 -21.50
N LEU A 26 2.49 5.78 -22.83
CA LEU A 26 1.85 4.85 -23.75
C LEU A 26 2.57 3.50 -23.77
N GLU A 27 3.90 3.50 -23.76
CA GLU A 27 4.69 2.26 -23.66
C GLU A 27 4.43 1.51 -22.34
N ALA A 28 4.32 2.23 -21.22
CA ALA A 28 3.96 1.65 -19.94
C ALA A 28 2.55 1.06 -19.94
N LEU A 29 1.58 1.73 -20.58
CA LEU A 29 0.21 1.24 -20.73
C LEU A 29 0.18 -0.07 -21.53
N ASP A 30 1.05 -0.20 -22.54
CA ASP A 30 1.20 -1.44 -23.28
C ASP A 30 1.96 -2.51 -22.49
N PHE A 31 3.06 -2.18 -21.83
CA PHE A 31 3.94 -3.16 -21.24
C PHE A 31 3.38 -3.76 -19.94
N GLN A 32 2.60 -3.01 -19.15
CA GLN A 32 2.10 -3.49 -17.85
C GLN A 32 1.30 -4.81 -17.94
N LYS A 33 0.64 -5.08 -19.07
CA LYS A 33 -0.11 -6.34 -19.30
C LYS A 33 0.79 -7.57 -19.35
N GLU A 34 2.07 -7.40 -19.67
CA GLU A 34 3.05 -8.48 -19.71
C GLU A 34 3.45 -8.89 -18.29
N ILE A 35 3.67 -7.92 -17.41
CA ILE A 35 4.11 -8.13 -16.01
C ILE A 35 3.14 -9.09 -15.29
N VAL A 36 1.83 -8.86 -15.46
CA VAL A 36 0.79 -9.65 -14.79
C VAL A 36 0.62 -11.08 -15.31
N LYS A 37 1.31 -11.46 -16.39
CA LYS A 37 1.32 -12.86 -16.85
C LYS A 37 2.02 -13.77 -15.84
N ILE A 38 2.92 -13.25 -15.01
CA ILE A 38 3.48 -13.97 -13.86
C ILE A 38 2.37 -14.44 -12.93
N HIS A 39 1.45 -13.54 -12.55
CA HIS A 39 0.25 -13.90 -11.76
C HIS A 39 -0.65 -14.90 -12.49
N THR A 40 -0.75 -14.81 -13.81
CA THR A 40 -1.54 -15.77 -14.59
C THR A 40 -0.95 -17.17 -14.55
N ILE A 41 0.38 -17.29 -14.60
CA ILE A 41 1.07 -18.59 -14.57
C ILE A 41 0.97 -19.24 -13.18
N PHE A 42 1.22 -18.49 -12.11
CA PHE A 42 1.16 -19.04 -10.75
C PHE A 42 -0.25 -19.11 -10.16
N GLY A 43 -1.13 -18.17 -10.51
CA GLY A 43 -2.44 -17.98 -9.90
C GLY A 43 -3.62 -18.18 -10.86
N GLY A 44 -3.37 -18.51 -12.12
CA GLY A 44 -4.38 -18.83 -13.14
C GLY A 44 -4.99 -17.62 -13.87
N LYS A 45 -4.99 -16.41 -13.28
CA LYS A 45 -5.51 -15.19 -13.91
C LYS A 45 -4.99 -13.90 -13.28
N ASN A 46 -5.15 -12.81 -14.00
CA ASN A 46 -5.08 -11.45 -13.46
C ASN A 46 -6.13 -10.56 -14.18
N PRO A 47 -6.88 -9.69 -13.47
CA PRO A 47 -6.92 -9.47 -12.02
C PRO A 47 -7.45 -10.66 -11.20
N HIS A 48 -7.24 -10.61 -9.87
CA HIS A 48 -7.69 -11.61 -8.90
C HIS A 48 -7.15 -13.04 -9.11
N PRO A 49 -5.83 -13.28 -8.98
CA PRO A 49 -5.27 -14.63 -8.98
C PRO A 49 -5.81 -15.48 -7.82
N ASN A 50 -5.70 -16.79 -7.95
CA ASN A 50 -6.09 -17.75 -6.91
C ASN A 50 -4.94 -18.01 -5.91
N TRP A 51 -5.29 -18.27 -4.66
CA TRP A 51 -4.38 -18.59 -3.55
C TRP A 51 -4.90 -19.81 -2.77
N LEU A 52 -4.07 -20.39 -1.90
CA LEU A 52 -4.42 -21.56 -1.10
C LEU A 52 -3.94 -21.41 0.35
N VAL A 53 -4.80 -21.67 1.34
CA VAL A 53 -4.33 -21.81 2.73
C VAL A 53 -3.43 -23.05 2.81
N GLY A 54 -2.19 -22.87 3.25
CA GLY A 54 -1.17 -23.92 3.27
C GLY A 54 -0.09 -23.80 2.20
N GLY A 55 -0.24 -22.89 1.23
CA GLY A 55 0.79 -22.63 0.21
C GLY A 55 0.22 -22.02 -1.07
N VAL A 56 0.47 -22.65 -2.20
CA VAL A 56 -0.02 -22.21 -3.53
C VAL A 56 -0.62 -23.39 -4.31
N PRO A 57 -1.64 -23.16 -5.17
CA PRO A 57 -2.30 -24.24 -5.90
C PRO A 57 -1.53 -24.72 -7.14
N CYS A 58 -0.49 -23.98 -7.57
CA CYS A 58 0.29 -24.27 -8.78
C CYS A 58 1.38 -25.32 -8.51
N ALA A 59 0.97 -26.59 -8.45
CA ALA A 59 1.89 -27.71 -8.30
C ALA A 59 3.02 -27.70 -9.34
N ILE A 60 4.22 -28.09 -8.93
CA ILE A 60 5.43 -28.07 -9.76
C ILE A 60 5.75 -29.49 -10.24
N ASN A 61 6.01 -29.64 -11.54
CA ASN A 61 6.59 -30.84 -12.12
C ASN A 61 7.41 -30.43 -13.35
N VAL A 62 8.75 -30.56 -13.25
CA VAL A 62 9.69 -30.12 -14.29
C VAL A 62 10.37 -31.26 -15.05
N HIS A 63 10.22 -32.51 -14.63
CA HIS A 63 10.97 -33.64 -15.18
C HIS A 63 10.17 -34.93 -15.35
N ASP A 64 9.03 -35.10 -14.67
CA ASP A 64 8.26 -36.33 -14.71
C ASP A 64 7.17 -36.32 -15.79
N THR A 65 6.67 -37.51 -16.11
CA THR A 65 5.47 -37.67 -16.94
C THR A 65 4.31 -36.88 -16.33
N GLY A 66 3.58 -36.14 -17.16
CA GLY A 66 2.48 -35.28 -16.70
C GLY A 66 2.87 -33.82 -16.43
N ALA A 67 4.14 -33.42 -16.63
CA ALA A 67 4.59 -32.03 -16.50
C ALA A 67 3.77 -31.00 -17.30
N VAL A 68 3.10 -31.43 -18.39
CA VAL A 68 2.19 -30.57 -19.17
C VAL A 68 0.96 -30.09 -18.38
N GLY A 69 0.60 -30.77 -17.29
CA GLY A 69 -0.50 -30.40 -16.40
C GLY A 69 -0.09 -29.62 -15.14
N ALA A 70 1.16 -29.17 -15.05
CA ALA A 70 1.75 -28.54 -13.87
C ALA A 70 2.63 -27.34 -14.25
N LEU A 71 3.18 -26.65 -13.24
CA LEU A 71 4.24 -25.68 -13.47
C LEU A 71 5.53 -26.41 -13.88
N ASN A 72 5.88 -26.31 -15.16
CA ASN A 72 7.02 -26.97 -15.78
C ASN A 72 8.10 -25.97 -16.22
N MET A 73 9.19 -26.48 -16.79
CA MET A 73 10.35 -25.66 -17.17
C MET A 73 10.03 -24.61 -18.23
N GLU A 74 9.11 -24.89 -19.16
CA GLU A 74 8.71 -23.92 -20.18
C GLU A 74 7.94 -22.74 -19.55
N ARG A 75 7.02 -23.02 -18.61
CA ARG A 75 6.32 -21.97 -17.84
C ARG A 75 7.30 -21.13 -17.02
N LEU A 76 8.27 -21.78 -16.35
CA LEU A 76 9.30 -21.10 -15.55
C LEU A 76 10.21 -20.23 -16.43
N ASN A 77 10.62 -20.70 -17.61
CA ASN A 77 11.37 -19.89 -18.58
C ASN A 77 10.57 -18.65 -19.00
N TYR A 78 9.26 -18.82 -19.23
CA TYR A 78 8.42 -17.68 -19.60
C TYR A 78 8.32 -16.65 -18.46
N VAL A 79 8.13 -17.11 -17.21
CA VAL A 79 8.18 -16.24 -16.02
C VAL A 79 9.51 -15.48 -15.97
N LYS A 80 10.65 -16.15 -16.11
CA LYS A 80 11.97 -15.49 -16.10
C LYS A 80 12.09 -14.39 -17.15
N SER A 81 11.64 -14.66 -18.38
CA SER A 81 11.66 -13.67 -19.46
C SER A 81 10.83 -12.42 -19.14
N ILE A 82 9.70 -12.59 -18.44
CA ILE A 82 8.84 -11.48 -18.04
C ILE A 82 9.52 -10.68 -16.92
N ILE A 83 10.12 -11.37 -15.93
CA ILE A 83 10.87 -10.72 -14.84
C ILE A 83 11.99 -9.85 -15.42
N ASP A 84 12.79 -10.39 -16.34
CA ASP A 84 13.92 -9.68 -16.93
C ASP A 84 13.48 -8.44 -17.71
N ARG A 85 12.46 -8.58 -18.57
CA ARG A 85 11.87 -7.44 -19.30
C ARG A 85 11.25 -6.41 -18.36
N SER A 86 10.68 -6.84 -17.24
CA SER A 86 10.08 -5.94 -16.25
C SER A 86 11.13 -5.12 -15.55
N LYS A 87 12.22 -5.76 -15.12
CA LYS A 87 13.38 -5.08 -14.55
C LYS A 87 14.00 -4.10 -15.55
N GLU A 88 14.20 -4.52 -16.79
CA GLU A 88 14.73 -3.65 -17.85
C GLU A 88 13.86 -2.40 -18.05
N PHE A 89 12.53 -2.55 -18.13
CA PHE A 89 11.61 -1.42 -18.26
C PHE A 89 11.68 -0.46 -17.07
N VAL A 90 11.80 -0.99 -15.85
CA VAL A 90 11.96 -0.17 -14.64
C VAL A 90 13.28 0.62 -14.69
N GLU A 91 14.38 -0.04 -15.00
CA GLU A 91 15.72 0.55 -15.01
C GLU A 91 15.93 1.56 -16.15
N GLN A 92 15.36 1.30 -17.33
CA GLN A 92 15.63 2.08 -18.53
C GLN A 92 14.54 3.10 -18.89
N VAL A 93 13.32 2.95 -18.36
CA VAL A 93 12.21 3.86 -18.64
C VAL A 93 11.72 4.55 -17.36
N TYR A 94 11.24 3.78 -16.38
CA TYR A 94 10.55 4.37 -15.23
C TYR A 94 11.48 5.21 -14.34
N ILE A 95 12.65 4.69 -13.96
CA ILE A 95 13.60 5.39 -13.09
C ILE A 95 14.18 6.64 -13.77
N PRO A 96 14.66 6.59 -15.04
CA PRO A 96 15.11 7.78 -15.75
C PRO A 96 14.04 8.88 -15.86
N ASP A 97 12.78 8.51 -16.15
CA ASP A 97 11.67 9.46 -16.19
C ASP A 97 11.44 10.14 -14.85
N LEU A 98 11.44 9.37 -13.76
CA LEU A 98 11.28 9.93 -12.42
C LEU A 98 12.39 10.92 -12.09
N LEU A 99 13.65 10.61 -12.39
CA LEU A 99 14.78 11.50 -12.16
C LEU A 99 14.70 12.77 -13.03
N ALA A 100 14.33 12.61 -14.30
CA ALA A 100 14.15 13.72 -15.22
C ALA A 100 13.05 14.66 -14.73
N ILE A 101 11.86 14.12 -14.42
CA ILE A 101 10.72 14.90 -13.91
C ILE A 101 11.09 15.58 -12.59
N ALA A 102 11.66 14.84 -11.63
CA ALA A 102 12.05 15.39 -10.34
C ALA A 102 13.02 16.58 -10.47
N SER A 103 13.90 16.59 -11.47
CA SER A 103 14.84 17.69 -11.70
C SER A 103 14.17 19.04 -12.00
N PHE A 104 12.97 19.04 -12.60
CA PHE A 104 12.18 20.24 -12.87
C PHE A 104 11.25 20.62 -11.70
N TYR A 105 11.06 19.71 -10.75
CA TYR A 105 10.14 19.87 -9.63
C TYR A 105 10.84 19.85 -8.27
N LYS A 106 12.15 20.13 -8.21
CA LYS A 106 12.92 20.19 -6.96
C LYS A 106 12.34 21.15 -5.91
N GLY A 107 11.55 22.14 -6.31
CA GLY A 107 10.83 23.05 -5.40
C GLY A 107 9.59 22.43 -4.73
N TRP A 108 9.16 21.23 -5.13
CA TRP A 108 7.98 20.54 -4.60
C TRP A 108 8.27 19.82 -3.28
N LEU A 109 8.91 20.52 -2.34
CA LEU A 109 9.34 20.00 -1.03
C LEU A 109 8.29 20.21 0.06
N TYR A 110 7.04 20.44 -0.32
CA TYR A 110 5.90 20.54 0.57
C TYR A 110 4.99 19.32 0.43
N GLY A 111 3.91 19.29 1.21
CA GLY A 111 2.98 18.17 1.28
C GLY A 111 3.51 16.98 2.08
N GLY A 112 4.56 17.20 2.89
CA GLY A 112 5.13 16.18 3.77
C GLY A 112 4.15 15.64 4.81
N GLY A 113 3.24 16.46 5.35
CA GLY A 113 2.23 15.99 6.29
C GLY A 113 2.84 15.17 7.43
N LEU A 114 2.29 13.98 7.66
CA LEU A 114 2.74 13.06 8.71
C LEU A 114 4.07 12.37 8.39
N SER A 115 4.55 12.32 7.14
CA SER A 115 5.81 11.63 6.81
C SER A 115 7.03 12.10 7.62
N SER A 116 7.08 13.37 8.07
CA SER A 116 8.16 13.89 8.92
C SER A 116 7.94 13.69 10.42
N GLN A 117 6.76 13.23 10.82
CA GLN A 117 6.31 13.16 12.22
C GLN A 117 6.03 11.72 12.65
N ALA A 118 5.25 10.98 11.88
CA ALA A 118 4.69 9.71 12.28
C ALA A 118 4.52 8.80 11.05
N ILE A 119 5.33 7.74 10.97
CA ILE A 119 5.29 6.77 9.88
C ILE A 119 5.28 5.35 10.42
N MET A 120 4.73 4.40 9.65
CA MET A 120 4.65 2.99 10.02
C MET A 120 4.78 2.05 8.82
N SER A 121 5.38 0.89 9.08
CA SER A 121 5.39 -0.29 8.20
C SER A 121 5.32 -1.57 9.05
N TYR A 122 4.54 -2.55 8.62
CA TYR A 122 4.51 -3.91 9.17
C TYR A 122 5.67 -4.78 8.67
N GLY A 123 6.31 -4.37 7.58
CA GLY A 123 7.34 -5.14 6.87
C GLY A 123 6.76 -6.32 6.11
N ASP A 124 7.56 -6.89 5.22
CA ASP A 124 7.11 -7.95 4.30
C ASP A 124 8.29 -8.75 3.71
N PHE A 125 7.96 -9.67 2.81
CA PHE A 125 8.84 -10.56 2.07
C PHE A 125 9.76 -11.33 3.02
N PRO A 126 9.19 -12.25 3.83
CA PRO A 126 9.99 -13.11 4.70
C PRO A 126 10.93 -13.96 3.85
N ASP A 127 12.24 -13.84 4.10
CA ASP A 127 13.26 -14.51 3.29
C ASP A 127 13.31 -16.02 3.56
N LYS A 128 13.08 -16.39 4.82
CA LYS A 128 12.80 -17.76 5.25
C LYS A 128 11.30 -17.95 5.45
N ALA A 129 10.75 -19.01 4.87
CA ALA A 129 9.33 -19.33 4.98
C ALA A 129 8.87 -19.46 6.44
N ASN A 130 7.70 -18.89 6.75
CA ASN A 130 7.03 -18.93 8.05
C ASN A 130 7.75 -18.20 9.21
N ASP A 131 8.84 -17.48 8.95
CA ASP A 131 9.49 -16.60 9.92
C ASP A 131 9.18 -15.13 9.60
N HIS A 132 8.31 -14.52 10.41
CA HIS A 132 7.90 -13.13 10.25
C HIS A 132 8.64 -12.17 11.21
N SER A 133 9.78 -12.59 11.76
CA SER A 133 10.63 -11.75 12.61
C SER A 133 11.31 -10.66 11.78
N THR A 134 11.52 -9.48 12.39
CA THR A 134 12.11 -8.31 11.73
C THR A 134 13.43 -8.59 10.99
N PRO A 135 14.38 -9.39 11.51
CA PRO A 135 15.62 -9.69 10.80
C PRO A 135 15.43 -10.50 9.50
N ASN A 136 14.31 -11.20 9.36
CA ASN A 136 14.01 -12.06 8.21
C ASN A 136 13.16 -11.36 7.13
N LEU A 137 12.64 -10.16 7.41
CA LEU A 137 11.84 -9.40 6.45
C LEU A 137 12.76 -8.62 5.50
N LEU A 138 12.52 -8.76 4.19
CA LEU A 138 13.25 -8.01 3.16
C LEU A 138 12.67 -6.60 2.97
N LEU A 139 11.42 -6.35 3.37
CA LEU A 139 10.88 -4.99 3.48
C LEU A 139 10.89 -4.48 4.94
N PRO A 140 11.28 -3.21 5.18
CA PRO A 140 11.45 -2.67 6.53
C PRO A 140 10.18 -2.70 7.38
N ARG A 141 10.32 -3.08 8.66
CA ARG A 141 9.27 -3.05 9.69
C ARG A 141 9.62 -2.06 10.79
N GLY A 142 8.62 -1.31 11.25
CA GLY A 142 8.73 -0.44 12.42
C GLY A 142 7.80 0.76 12.35
N ALA A 143 7.80 1.55 13.42
CA ALA A 143 7.15 2.85 13.47
C ALA A 143 8.11 3.94 13.98
N ILE A 144 7.99 5.15 13.45
CA ILE A 144 8.70 6.34 13.95
C ILE A 144 7.64 7.35 14.36
N ILE A 145 7.78 7.95 15.53
CA ILE A 145 6.85 8.94 16.08
C ILE A 145 7.62 10.20 16.53
N GLY A 146 6.99 11.36 16.42
CA GLY A 146 7.57 12.66 16.78
C GLY A 146 8.78 13.06 15.92
N GLY A 147 8.91 12.51 14.71
CA GLY A 147 10.02 12.77 13.79
C GLY A 147 11.37 12.26 14.30
N ASN A 148 11.39 11.41 15.33
CA ASN A 148 12.63 10.92 15.92
C ASN A 148 13.22 9.75 15.12
N LEU A 149 13.96 10.06 14.05
CA LEU A 149 14.61 9.09 13.17
C LEU A 149 15.63 8.16 13.87
N SER A 150 16.08 8.51 15.09
CA SER A 150 16.99 7.66 15.88
C SER A 150 16.29 6.51 16.60
N LYS A 151 14.95 6.53 16.66
CA LYS A 151 14.16 5.57 17.41
C LYS A 151 13.09 4.92 16.51
N VAL A 152 13.36 3.68 16.13
CA VAL A 152 12.38 2.81 15.47
C VAL A 152 11.69 1.97 16.55
N HIS A 153 10.37 2.10 16.63
CA HIS A 153 9.52 1.32 17.53
C HIS A 153 9.09 0.01 16.86
N GLU A 154 9.03 -1.06 17.65
CA GLU A 154 8.45 -2.32 17.19
C GLU A 154 6.94 -2.20 17.01
N VAL A 155 6.44 -2.82 15.94
CA VAL A 155 5.01 -2.90 15.65
C VAL A 155 4.55 -4.33 15.91
N ASP A 156 3.61 -4.54 16.82
CA ASP A 156 2.98 -5.83 17.12
C ASP A 156 1.47 -5.74 16.83
N LEU A 157 1.03 -6.53 15.85
CA LEU A 157 -0.37 -6.59 15.43
C LEU A 157 -1.28 -7.33 16.42
N LYS A 158 -0.72 -7.97 17.45
CA LYS A 158 -1.50 -8.67 18.47
C LYS A 158 -1.64 -7.88 19.77
N ASP A 159 -0.87 -6.79 19.92
CA ASP A 159 -0.92 -5.89 21.06
C ASP A 159 -2.15 -4.96 20.94
N PRO A 160 -3.16 -5.08 21.82
CA PRO A 160 -4.39 -4.30 21.74
C PRO A 160 -4.18 -2.79 21.95
N GLU A 161 -3.04 -2.38 22.51
CA GLU A 161 -2.69 -0.98 22.75
C GLU A 161 -1.99 -0.33 21.55
N GLN A 162 -1.64 -1.11 20.53
CA GLN A 162 -0.99 -0.58 19.33
C GLN A 162 -1.99 -0.14 18.28
N ILE A 163 -2.61 -1.07 17.58
CA ILE A 163 -3.41 -0.75 16.39
C ILE A 163 -4.88 -0.69 16.78
N GLN A 164 -5.49 0.49 16.69
CA GLN A 164 -6.88 0.72 17.06
C GLN A 164 -7.59 1.56 16.01
N GLU A 165 -8.86 1.27 15.73
CA GLU A 165 -9.72 2.08 14.87
C GLU A 165 -10.76 2.86 15.66
N PHE A 166 -10.91 4.13 15.32
CA PHE A 166 -11.91 5.05 15.85
C PHE A 166 -12.99 5.33 14.80
N VAL A 167 -14.20 5.69 15.25
CA VAL A 167 -15.34 5.97 14.36
C VAL A 167 -16.03 7.30 14.66
N ASN A 168 -15.44 8.16 15.50
CA ASN A 168 -16.03 9.46 15.90
C ASN A 168 -16.44 10.31 14.70
N HIS A 169 -15.62 10.32 13.64
CA HIS A 169 -15.84 11.06 12.41
C HIS A 169 -16.11 10.17 11.19
N SER A 170 -16.44 8.90 11.42
CA SER A 170 -16.76 7.92 10.38
C SER A 170 -18.22 7.47 10.47
N TRP A 171 -18.85 7.14 9.35
CA TRP A 171 -20.23 6.65 9.26
C TRP A 171 -20.38 5.19 9.74
N TYR A 172 -19.91 4.91 10.95
CA TYR A 172 -20.12 3.67 11.68
C TYR A 172 -20.54 3.98 13.11
N LYS A 173 -21.05 2.97 13.80
CA LYS A 173 -21.47 3.04 15.20
C LYS A 173 -20.68 2.07 16.05
N TYR A 174 -20.12 2.55 17.16
CA TYR A 174 -19.64 1.70 18.26
C TYR A 174 -20.56 1.84 19.48
N ALA A 175 -20.53 0.85 20.36
CA ALA A 175 -21.24 0.92 21.65
C ALA A 175 -20.66 2.02 22.55
N ASP A 176 -19.34 2.20 22.53
CA ASP A 176 -18.60 3.25 23.23
C ASP A 176 -17.66 3.95 22.23
N GLU A 177 -18.09 5.10 21.68
CA GLU A 177 -17.30 5.87 20.73
C GLU A 177 -16.16 6.67 21.40
N SER A 178 -16.01 6.64 22.73
CA SER A 178 -14.86 7.27 23.40
C SER A 178 -13.56 6.49 23.27
N LYS A 179 -13.62 5.26 22.74
CA LYS A 179 -12.49 4.33 22.63
C LYS A 179 -12.28 3.88 21.20
N GLY A 180 -11.00 3.66 20.87
CA GLY A 180 -10.62 2.91 19.68
C GLY A 180 -10.72 1.42 19.97
N LEU A 181 -11.05 0.63 18.95
CA LEU A 181 -11.10 -0.83 19.04
C LEU A 181 -9.93 -1.44 18.29
N HIS A 182 -9.22 -2.35 18.92
CA HIS A 182 -8.28 -3.21 18.22
C HIS A 182 -9.05 -4.15 17.26
N PRO A 183 -8.54 -4.46 16.04
CA PRO A 183 -9.29 -5.24 15.04
C PRO A 183 -9.83 -6.59 15.49
N PHE A 184 -9.18 -7.27 16.44
CA PHE A 184 -9.76 -8.49 17.02
C PHE A 184 -11.16 -8.25 17.61
N ASP A 185 -11.38 -7.09 18.19
CA ASP A 185 -12.64 -6.67 18.81
C ASP A 185 -13.34 -5.58 17.97
N GLY A 186 -12.88 -5.39 16.73
CA GLY A 186 -13.42 -4.41 15.80
C GLY A 186 -14.86 -4.71 15.42
N VAL A 187 -15.64 -3.66 15.26
CA VAL A 187 -17.05 -3.71 14.85
C VAL A 187 -17.21 -2.96 13.53
N THR A 188 -18.07 -3.45 12.65
CA THR A 188 -18.42 -2.75 11.40
C THR A 188 -19.94 -2.68 11.30
N GLU A 189 -20.54 -1.69 11.96
CA GLU A 189 -21.97 -1.38 11.91
C GLU A 189 -22.16 -0.06 11.15
N PRO A 190 -22.54 -0.10 9.85
CA PRO A 190 -22.72 1.11 9.04
C PRO A 190 -23.77 2.06 9.63
N TYR A 191 -23.45 3.34 9.68
CA TYR A 191 -24.32 4.39 10.21
C TYR A 191 -24.17 5.66 9.39
N TYR A 192 -24.81 5.69 8.22
CA TYR A 192 -24.80 6.86 7.35
C TYR A 192 -25.67 7.97 7.95
N LYS A 193 -25.03 9.03 8.44
CA LYS A 193 -25.69 10.24 8.96
C LYS A 193 -24.80 11.47 8.69
N PRO A 194 -24.78 11.96 7.43
CA PRO A 194 -23.94 13.10 7.05
C PRO A 194 -24.46 14.45 7.59
N GLU A 195 -25.70 14.52 8.07
CA GLU A 195 -26.38 15.76 8.45
C GLU A 195 -25.93 16.28 9.83
N GLY A 196 -24.65 16.66 9.94
CA GLY A 196 -24.10 17.41 11.07
C GLY A 196 -24.63 18.86 11.16
N PRO A 197 -24.38 19.57 12.26
CA PRO A 197 -24.84 20.95 12.47
C PRO A 197 -24.48 21.93 11.36
N ASN A 198 -23.32 21.76 10.71
CA ASN A 198 -22.81 22.65 9.66
C ASN A 198 -22.93 22.06 8.24
N PHE A 199 -23.64 20.93 8.10
CA PHE A 199 -23.79 20.24 6.83
C PHE A 199 -24.57 21.11 5.82
N LYS A 200 -24.13 21.13 4.56
CA LYS A 200 -24.82 21.85 3.48
C LYS A 200 -25.26 20.90 2.37
N GLY A 201 -26.52 21.06 1.97
CA GLY A 201 -27.17 20.24 0.95
C GLY A 201 -28.18 19.27 1.58
N THR A 202 -28.32 18.08 0.99
CA THR A 202 -29.20 17.02 1.48
C THR A 202 -28.43 15.71 1.58
N ARG A 203 -28.99 14.73 2.29
CA ARG A 203 -28.42 13.37 2.41
C ARG A 203 -27.98 12.75 1.08
N THR A 204 -28.67 13.03 -0.01
CA THR A 204 -28.40 12.48 -1.34
C THR A 204 -27.78 13.50 -2.31
N ARG A 205 -27.53 14.73 -1.85
CA ARG A 205 -26.91 15.81 -2.63
C ARG A 205 -26.08 16.67 -1.68
N ILE A 206 -24.88 16.19 -1.40
CA ILE A 206 -23.92 16.85 -0.52
C ILE A 206 -23.33 18.06 -1.27
N GLU A 207 -23.46 19.26 -0.70
CA GLU A 207 -22.80 20.47 -1.20
C GLU A 207 -21.53 20.77 -0.39
N ASN A 208 -21.58 20.55 0.92
CA ASN A 208 -20.41 20.56 1.80
C ASN A 208 -20.59 19.59 2.96
N LEU A 209 -19.53 18.83 3.26
CA LEU A 209 -19.48 17.97 4.45
C LEU A 209 -19.33 18.82 5.72
N ASP A 210 -19.70 18.25 6.87
CA ASP A 210 -19.43 18.81 8.19
C ASP A 210 -18.38 17.96 8.91
N GLU A 211 -17.13 18.40 8.86
CA GLU A 211 -16.00 17.70 9.46
C GLU A 211 -15.97 17.75 10.99
N SER A 212 -16.84 18.56 11.61
CA SER A 212 -17.06 18.52 13.07
C SER A 212 -17.93 17.32 13.50
N ALA A 213 -18.62 16.69 12.55
CA ALA A 213 -19.44 15.48 12.74
C ALA A 213 -18.83 14.28 11.97
N LYS A 214 -19.63 13.25 11.67
CA LYS A 214 -19.20 12.10 10.83
C LYS A 214 -19.21 12.49 9.36
N TYR A 215 -18.08 12.31 8.65
CA TYR A 215 -17.91 12.80 7.28
C TYR A 215 -17.27 11.79 6.30
N SER A 216 -17.00 10.55 6.73
CA SER A 216 -16.32 9.56 5.89
C SER A 216 -16.79 8.13 6.10
N TRP A 217 -16.72 7.30 5.06
CA TRP A 217 -16.85 5.83 5.14
C TRP A 217 -15.55 5.13 5.56
N ILE A 218 -14.45 5.86 5.68
CA ILE A 218 -13.16 5.35 6.12
C ILE A 218 -13.12 5.44 7.66
N LYS A 219 -12.76 4.35 8.35
CA LYS A 219 -12.50 4.38 9.81
C LYS A 219 -11.20 5.13 10.11
N ALA A 220 -10.96 5.51 11.36
CA ALA A 220 -9.76 6.24 11.75
C ALA A 220 -8.75 5.36 12.52
N PRO A 221 -7.87 4.62 11.85
CA PRO A 221 -6.85 3.81 12.52
C PRO A 221 -5.75 4.70 13.14
N ARG A 222 -5.26 4.31 14.30
CA ARG A 222 -4.16 4.96 15.03
C ARG A 222 -3.21 3.89 15.56
N TRP A 223 -1.91 4.20 15.58
CA TRP A 223 -0.89 3.37 16.20
C TRP A 223 -0.48 4.00 17.54
N ARG A 224 -0.77 3.33 18.66
CA ARG A 224 -0.62 3.84 20.03
C ARG A 224 -1.26 5.23 20.21
N GLY A 225 -2.41 5.44 19.57
CA GLY A 225 -3.13 6.71 19.57
C GLY A 225 -2.56 7.80 18.65
N HIS A 226 -1.49 7.54 17.88
CA HIS A 226 -0.94 8.48 16.90
C HIS A 226 -1.53 8.23 15.51
N ALA A 227 -1.86 9.30 14.80
CA ALA A 227 -2.04 9.22 13.35
C ALA A 227 -0.68 8.96 12.69
N VAL A 228 -0.63 8.07 11.71
CA VAL A 228 0.60 7.69 11.01
C VAL A 228 0.36 7.68 9.50
N GLU A 229 1.43 7.92 8.74
CA GLU A 229 1.49 7.69 7.30
C GLU A 229 2.10 6.31 7.00
N VAL A 230 1.54 5.61 6.02
CA VAL A 230 2.06 4.32 5.52
C VAL A 230 2.42 4.42 4.03
N GLY A 231 2.98 3.35 3.47
CA GLY A 231 3.29 3.27 2.04
C GLY A 231 4.78 3.40 1.71
N PRO A 232 5.11 3.60 0.42
CA PRO A 232 6.48 3.56 -0.06
C PRO A 232 7.41 4.51 0.69
N LEU A 233 6.96 5.75 0.97
CA LEU A 233 7.79 6.71 1.69
C LEU A 233 8.13 6.22 3.10
N SER A 234 7.13 5.73 3.84
CA SER A 234 7.33 5.19 5.19
C SER A 234 8.33 4.04 5.19
N ARG A 235 8.19 3.10 4.25
CA ARG A 235 9.12 1.96 4.09
C ARG A 235 10.53 2.42 3.72
N MET A 236 10.66 3.34 2.78
CA MET A 236 11.97 3.84 2.34
C MET A 236 12.68 4.63 3.44
N VAL A 237 11.97 5.43 4.24
CA VAL A 237 12.55 6.13 5.40
C VAL A 237 13.00 5.13 6.47
N LEU A 238 12.18 4.12 6.79
CA LEU A 238 12.55 3.05 7.72
C LEU A 238 13.79 2.29 7.23
N GLY A 239 13.82 1.90 5.95
CA GLY A 239 14.96 1.23 5.32
C GLY A 239 16.22 2.10 5.35
N TYR A 240 16.09 3.41 5.14
CA TYR A 240 17.20 4.35 5.22
C TYR A 240 17.82 4.42 6.62
N VAL A 241 17.00 4.57 7.67
CA VAL A 241 17.51 4.64 9.06
C VAL A 241 17.99 3.29 9.57
N GLN A 242 17.47 2.18 9.02
CA GLN A 242 17.91 0.81 9.26
C GLN A 242 18.92 0.33 8.20
N GLY A 243 19.71 1.23 7.62
CA GLY A 243 20.55 0.94 6.44
C GLY A 243 21.61 -0.16 6.58
N LYS A 244 21.93 -0.63 7.80
CA LYS A 244 22.74 -1.84 7.99
C LYS A 244 22.01 -3.10 7.50
N GLN A 245 20.69 -3.16 7.71
CA GLN A 245 19.84 -4.26 7.25
C GLN A 245 19.40 -4.05 5.80
N TYR A 246 19.19 -2.79 5.37
CA TYR A 246 18.71 -2.44 4.04
C TYR A 246 19.70 -1.55 3.27
N PRO A 247 20.93 -2.01 2.97
CA PRO A 247 21.95 -1.19 2.34
C PRO A 247 21.53 -0.70 0.95
N PHE A 248 20.85 -1.53 0.15
CA PHE A 248 20.34 -1.13 -1.16
C PHE A 248 19.43 0.10 -1.08
N ILE A 249 18.47 0.11 -0.14
CA ILE A 249 17.54 1.22 0.05
C ILE A 249 18.31 2.48 0.44
N LYS A 250 19.22 2.36 1.42
CA LYS A 250 20.02 3.48 1.89
C LYS A 250 20.87 4.08 0.77
N ASP A 251 21.63 3.26 0.07
CA ASP A 251 22.57 3.68 -0.97
C ASP A 251 21.83 4.29 -2.18
N THR A 252 20.68 3.72 -2.55
CA THR A 252 19.84 4.26 -3.63
C THR A 252 19.27 5.63 -3.26
N ILE A 253 18.79 5.80 -2.03
CA ILE A 253 18.31 7.11 -1.55
C ILE A 253 19.45 8.14 -1.57
N ASP A 254 20.63 7.79 -1.05
CA ASP A 254 21.81 8.67 -1.09
C ASP A 254 22.17 9.08 -2.52
N ALA A 255 22.13 8.14 -3.47
CA ALA A 255 22.40 8.40 -4.87
C ALA A 255 21.37 9.34 -5.51
N VAL A 256 20.07 9.15 -5.22
CA VAL A 256 19.00 10.03 -5.72
C VAL A 256 19.13 11.43 -5.14
N LEU A 257 19.32 11.56 -3.82
CA LEU A 257 19.52 12.85 -3.15
C LEU A 257 20.72 13.60 -3.73
N LYS A 258 21.84 12.91 -3.92
CA LYS A 258 23.05 13.47 -4.55
C LYS A 258 22.81 13.87 -6.00
N LYS A 259 22.12 13.04 -6.79
CA LYS A 259 21.83 13.32 -8.21
C LYS A 259 20.93 14.55 -8.37
N LEU A 260 19.96 14.70 -7.48
CA LEU A 260 19.03 15.83 -7.48
C LEU A 260 19.56 17.05 -6.73
N ASP A 261 20.69 16.92 -6.02
CA ASP A 261 21.28 17.98 -5.19
C ASP A 261 20.26 18.55 -4.18
N VAL A 262 19.65 17.66 -3.40
CA VAL A 262 18.65 17.99 -2.38
C VAL A 262 19.00 17.32 -1.04
N PRO A 263 18.65 17.94 0.10
CA PRO A 263 18.91 17.35 1.42
C PRO A 263 17.99 16.15 1.69
N VAL A 264 18.37 15.31 2.65
CA VAL A 264 17.54 14.16 3.10
C VAL A 264 16.12 14.56 3.52
N THR A 265 15.93 15.79 3.99
CA THR A 265 14.60 16.32 4.34
C THR A 265 13.65 16.42 3.14
N ALA A 266 14.16 16.39 1.90
CA ALA A 266 13.35 16.34 0.68
C ALA A 266 12.49 15.06 0.58
N LEU A 267 12.86 13.98 1.29
CA LEU A 267 12.05 12.76 1.39
C LEU A 267 10.65 13.06 1.95
N PHE A 268 10.54 14.00 2.88
CA PHE A 268 9.29 14.33 3.56
C PHE A 268 8.43 15.30 2.75
N SER A 269 8.04 14.89 1.54
CA SER A 269 7.29 15.71 0.59
C SER A 269 6.46 14.87 -0.38
N THR A 270 5.56 15.54 -1.11
CA THR A 270 4.82 14.95 -2.25
C THR A 270 5.78 14.37 -3.32
N LEU A 271 6.89 15.07 -3.60
CA LEU A 271 7.91 14.57 -4.51
C LEU A 271 8.64 13.34 -3.92
N GLY A 272 8.96 13.39 -2.63
CA GLY A 272 9.59 12.30 -1.91
C GLY A 272 8.78 11.00 -1.93
N ARG A 273 7.44 11.07 -1.78
CA ARG A 273 6.56 9.89 -1.96
C ARG A 273 6.65 9.30 -3.36
N THR A 274 6.71 10.17 -4.36
CA THR A 274 6.82 9.74 -5.77
C THR A 274 8.17 9.07 -6.03
N ALA A 275 9.26 9.65 -5.52
CA ALA A 275 10.59 9.05 -5.60
C ALA A 275 10.66 7.72 -4.84
N ALA A 276 10.09 7.64 -3.63
CA ALA A 276 10.06 6.44 -2.83
C ALA A 276 9.37 5.26 -3.54
N ARG A 277 8.27 5.52 -4.26
CA ARG A 277 7.61 4.50 -5.09
C ARG A 277 8.52 3.99 -6.22
N GLY A 278 9.29 4.87 -6.85
CA GLY A 278 10.29 4.48 -7.84
C GLY A 278 11.39 3.61 -7.26
N ILE A 279 11.99 4.05 -6.15
CA ILE A 279 13.05 3.32 -5.44
C ILE A 279 12.56 1.93 -5.02
N GLU A 280 11.35 1.85 -4.46
CA GLU A 280 10.76 0.57 -4.08
C GLU A 280 10.46 -0.32 -5.29
N CYS A 281 10.01 0.24 -6.41
CA CYS A 281 9.79 -0.51 -7.64
C CYS A 281 11.09 -1.13 -8.16
N LEU A 282 12.18 -0.35 -8.17
CA LEU A 282 13.51 -0.84 -8.52
C LEU A 282 13.99 -1.94 -7.56
N TYR A 283 13.84 -1.71 -6.25
CA TYR A 283 14.18 -2.69 -5.23
C TYR A 283 13.40 -4.00 -5.40
N CYS A 284 12.08 -3.92 -5.65
CA CYS A 284 11.24 -5.08 -5.86
C CYS A 284 11.55 -5.82 -7.17
N ALA A 285 11.97 -5.11 -8.23
CA ALA A 285 12.41 -5.74 -9.47
C ALA A 285 13.66 -6.61 -9.24
N ASP A 286 14.62 -6.12 -8.46
CA ASP A 286 15.80 -6.91 -8.05
C ASP A 286 15.44 -8.07 -7.14
N LEU A 287 14.56 -7.83 -6.15
CA LEU A 287 14.08 -8.90 -5.28
C LEU A 287 13.36 -10.00 -6.07
N GLN A 288 12.54 -9.64 -7.07
CA GLN A 288 11.82 -10.62 -7.86
C GLN A 288 12.76 -11.57 -8.62
N VAL A 289 13.87 -11.06 -9.14
CA VAL A 289 14.94 -11.89 -9.74
C VAL A 289 15.50 -12.85 -8.69
N SER A 290 15.92 -12.33 -7.53
CA SER A 290 16.48 -13.14 -6.43
C SER A 290 15.52 -14.23 -5.94
N GLN A 291 14.24 -13.92 -5.76
CA GLN A 291 13.23 -14.88 -5.31
C GLN A 291 12.94 -15.96 -6.37
N PHE A 292 12.96 -15.59 -7.66
CA PHE A 292 12.85 -16.58 -8.73
C PHE A 292 14.08 -17.50 -8.78
N ASP A 293 15.28 -16.96 -8.59
CA ASP A 293 16.50 -17.77 -8.52
C ASP A 293 16.49 -18.74 -7.33
N LYS A 294 15.95 -18.32 -6.18
CA LYS A 294 15.70 -19.19 -5.02
C LYS A 294 14.72 -20.30 -5.31
N LEU A 295 13.60 -20.01 -5.99
CA LEU A 295 12.66 -21.03 -6.45
C LEU A 295 13.38 -22.06 -7.35
N MET A 296 14.16 -21.59 -8.32
CA MET A 296 14.92 -22.46 -9.20
C MET A 296 15.97 -23.30 -8.46
N ALA A 297 16.61 -22.74 -7.42
CA ALA A 297 17.56 -23.47 -6.59
C ALA A 297 16.89 -24.60 -5.80
N ASN A 298 15.71 -24.36 -5.22
CA ASN A 298 14.94 -25.39 -4.52
C ASN A 298 14.55 -26.54 -5.47
N ILE A 299 14.03 -26.20 -6.66
CA ILE A 299 13.67 -27.20 -7.69
C ILE A 299 14.89 -28.04 -8.08
N LYS A 300 16.05 -27.41 -8.30
CA LYS A 300 17.30 -28.13 -8.61
C LYS A 300 17.78 -29.03 -7.48
N ALA A 301 17.51 -28.66 -6.22
CA ALA A 301 17.79 -29.47 -5.04
C ALA A 301 16.77 -30.60 -4.82
N GLY A 302 15.75 -30.71 -5.67
CA GLY A 302 14.70 -31.73 -5.59
C GLY A 302 13.48 -31.33 -4.77
N ASP A 303 13.41 -30.10 -4.26
CA ASP A 303 12.23 -29.60 -3.56
C ASP A 303 11.26 -28.92 -4.54
N SER A 304 10.10 -29.56 -4.70
CA SER A 304 8.98 -29.09 -5.53
C SER A 304 7.69 -28.91 -4.71
N SER A 305 7.81 -28.90 -3.38
CA SER A 305 6.68 -28.81 -2.46
C SER A 305 6.01 -27.43 -2.56
N THR A 306 4.68 -27.41 -2.69
CA THR A 306 3.92 -26.16 -2.89
C THR A 306 2.79 -25.96 -1.89
N ALA A 307 2.37 -26.99 -1.16
CA ALA A 307 1.29 -26.91 -0.19
C ALA A 307 1.51 -27.84 1.00
N ASN A 308 1.29 -27.33 2.21
CA ASN A 308 1.07 -28.13 3.41
C ASN A 308 -0.43 -28.34 3.62
N VAL A 309 -0.88 -29.60 3.60
CA VAL A 309 -2.29 -29.98 3.75
C VAL A 309 -2.62 -30.67 5.09
N GLU A 310 -1.67 -30.70 6.05
CA GLU A 310 -1.87 -31.33 7.36
C GLU A 310 -3.08 -30.77 8.12
N LYS A 311 -3.36 -29.47 7.95
CA LYS A 311 -4.52 -28.77 8.54
C LYS A 311 -5.50 -28.26 7.49
N TRP A 312 -5.66 -28.97 6.38
CA TRP A 312 -6.62 -28.57 5.34
C TRP A 312 -8.07 -28.78 5.79
N ASP A 313 -8.37 -29.94 6.41
CA ASP A 313 -9.71 -30.28 6.87
C ASP A 313 -10.07 -29.52 8.16
N PRO A 314 -11.19 -28.79 8.23
CA PRO A 314 -11.61 -28.05 9.42
C PRO A 314 -11.74 -28.88 10.70
N SER A 315 -11.93 -30.20 10.61
CA SER A 315 -11.95 -31.10 11.76
C SER A 315 -10.60 -31.20 12.49
N THR A 316 -9.50 -30.80 11.83
CA THR A 316 -8.15 -30.76 12.40
C THR A 316 -7.86 -29.44 13.13
N TRP A 317 -8.74 -28.45 13.02
CA TRP A 317 -8.53 -27.12 13.57
C TRP A 317 -8.90 -27.08 15.06
N PRO A 318 -8.29 -26.17 15.84
CA PRO A 318 -8.81 -25.83 17.16
C PRO A 318 -10.26 -25.35 17.07
N LYS A 319 -11.08 -25.66 18.09
CA LYS A 319 -12.46 -25.16 18.17
C LYS A 319 -12.54 -23.63 18.14
N GLU A 320 -11.57 -22.96 18.77
CA GLU A 320 -11.44 -21.51 18.74
C GLU A 320 -9.98 -21.14 18.44
N ALA A 321 -9.77 -20.20 17.52
CA ALA A 321 -8.46 -19.67 17.17
C ALA A 321 -8.55 -18.21 16.74
N LYS A 322 -7.47 -17.44 16.92
CA LYS A 322 -7.35 -16.09 16.36
C LYS A 322 -6.01 -15.92 15.67
N GLY A 323 -5.99 -15.13 14.60
CA GLY A 323 -4.80 -14.86 13.79
C GLY A 323 -4.75 -13.42 13.29
N ALA A 324 -3.54 -12.90 13.13
CA ALA A 324 -3.29 -11.63 12.47
C ALA A 324 -2.32 -11.90 11.32
N GLY A 325 -2.78 -11.74 10.08
CA GLY A 325 -1.96 -11.80 8.87
C GLY A 325 -1.60 -10.39 8.42
N PHE A 326 -0.39 -10.20 7.92
CA PHE A 326 0.07 -8.90 7.46
C PHE A 326 0.96 -9.00 6.23
N THR A 327 1.04 -7.88 5.51
CA THR A 327 1.87 -7.66 4.33
C THR A 327 2.04 -6.15 4.14
N GLU A 328 3.02 -5.75 3.36
CA GLU A 328 3.12 -4.40 2.82
C GLU A 328 2.55 -4.41 1.40
N ALA A 329 1.27 -4.06 1.29
CA ALA A 329 0.67 -3.80 -0.01
C ALA A 329 1.40 -2.61 -0.68
N PRO A 330 1.26 -2.42 -2.01
CA PRO A 330 1.92 -1.31 -2.71
C PRO A 330 1.69 0.05 -2.05
N ARG A 331 0.51 0.25 -1.45
CA ARG A 331 0.10 1.48 -0.78
C ARG A 331 0.49 1.58 0.70
N GLY A 332 0.97 0.50 1.35
CA GLY A 332 1.36 0.53 2.76
C GLY A 332 1.03 -0.73 3.56
N ALA A 333 0.99 -0.53 4.87
CA ALA A 333 0.71 -1.54 5.88
C ALA A 333 -0.73 -2.09 5.79
N LEU A 334 -0.85 -3.38 5.48
CA LEU A 334 -2.11 -4.11 5.39
C LEU A 334 -2.16 -5.21 6.46
N GLY A 335 -3.22 -5.21 7.26
CA GLY A 335 -3.46 -6.25 8.26
C GLY A 335 -4.87 -6.83 8.16
N HIS A 336 -4.96 -8.15 8.29
CA HIS A 336 -6.20 -8.90 8.39
C HIS A 336 -6.22 -9.64 9.73
N TRP A 337 -7.25 -9.40 10.53
CA TRP A 337 -7.44 -10.03 11.84
C TRP A 337 -8.67 -10.93 11.79
N ILE A 338 -8.45 -12.21 12.08
CA ILE A 338 -9.47 -13.25 12.01
C ILE A 338 -9.66 -13.90 13.39
N LYS A 339 -10.92 -14.14 13.76
CA LYS A 339 -11.33 -15.09 14.80
C LYS A 339 -12.08 -16.23 14.12
N ILE A 340 -11.70 -17.46 14.42
CA ILE A 340 -12.33 -18.69 13.94
C ILE A 340 -12.98 -19.37 15.13
N LYS A 341 -14.22 -19.81 14.95
CA LYS A 341 -14.97 -20.60 15.93
C LYS A 341 -15.73 -21.71 15.22
N ASP A 342 -15.61 -22.94 15.74
CA ASP A 342 -16.30 -24.14 15.26
C ASP A 342 -16.18 -24.34 13.73
N GLY A 343 -14.97 -24.12 13.20
CA GLY A 343 -14.66 -24.27 11.77
C GLY A 343 -15.21 -23.16 10.87
N LYS A 344 -15.71 -22.05 11.44
CA LYS A 344 -16.26 -20.89 10.72
C LYS A 344 -15.57 -19.59 11.15
N ILE A 345 -15.66 -18.57 10.31
CA ILE A 345 -15.21 -17.22 10.65
C ILE A 345 -16.23 -16.61 11.61
N ASP A 346 -15.76 -16.24 12.80
CA ASP A 346 -16.54 -15.56 13.85
C ASP A 346 -16.39 -14.04 13.75
N ASN A 347 -15.16 -13.55 13.49
CA ASN A 347 -14.88 -12.16 13.19
C ASN A 347 -13.79 -12.05 12.13
N TYR A 348 -13.90 -11.05 11.25
CA TYR A 348 -12.88 -10.72 10.25
C TYR A 348 -12.83 -9.20 10.09
N GLN A 349 -11.69 -8.60 10.43
CA GLN A 349 -11.48 -7.15 10.35
C GLN A 349 -10.22 -6.87 9.55
N CYS A 350 -10.29 -5.83 8.72
CA CYS A 350 -9.20 -5.41 7.86
C CYS A 350 -8.85 -3.96 8.18
N ILE A 351 -7.56 -3.67 8.37
CA ILE A 351 -7.06 -2.31 8.27
C ILE A 351 -6.11 -2.26 7.09
N VAL A 352 -6.52 -1.50 6.09
CA VAL A 352 -5.91 -1.45 4.76
C VAL A 352 -5.14 -0.12 4.61
N PRO A 353 -4.11 0.00 3.75
CA PRO A 353 -3.21 1.16 3.78
C PRO A 353 -3.91 2.51 3.61
N THR A 354 -4.78 2.63 2.62
CA THR A 354 -5.55 3.88 2.39
C THR A 354 -6.55 4.16 3.52
N THR A 355 -6.84 3.21 4.42
CA THR A 355 -7.58 3.47 5.67
C THR A 355 -6.73 4.32 6.61
N TRP A 356 -5.43 4.06 6.69
CA TRP A 356 -4.47 4.86 7.46
C TRP A 356 -4.33 6.26 6.86
N ASP A 357 -3.98 6.33 5.58
CA ASP A 357 -3.62 7.62 5.00
C ASP A 357 -4.85 8.52 4.76
N GLY A 358 -5.96 7.93 4.33
CA GLY A 358 -7.26 8.60 4.11
C GLY A 358 -8.12 8.69 5.37
N SER A 359 -7.55 8.39 6.55
CA SER A 359 -8.25 8.43 7.83
C SER A 359 -8.92 9.79 8.07
N PRO A 360 -10.19 9.82 8.51
CA PRO A 360 -10.76 11.03 9.09
C PRO A 360 -10.14 11.31 10.47
N ARG A 361 -10.61 12.38 11.11
CA ARG A 361 -10.24 12.75 12.48
C ARG A 361 -10.66 11.68 13.48
N ASP A 362 -9.92 11.59 14.59
CA ASP A 362 -10.33 10.81 15.77
C ASP A 362 -11.01 11.73 16.81
N GLY A 363 -11.41 11.17 17.96
CA GLY A 363 -12.02 11.94 19.06
C GLY A 363 -11.11 13.00 19.69
N LYS A 364 -9.81 13.04 19.37
CA LYS A 364 -8.87 14.10 19.79
C LYS A 364 -8.67 15.17 18.71
N GLY A 365 -9.34 15.03 17.56
CA GLY A 365 -9.19 15.94 16.42
C GLY A 365 -7.89 15.75 15.63
N GLN A 366 -7.15 14.65 15.83
CA GLN A 366 -5.93 14.38 15.07
C GLN A 366 -6.29 14.06 13.62
N ILE A 367 -5.71 14.79 12.67
CA ILE A 367 -5.93 14.63 11.23
C ILE A 367 -5.11 13.45 10.65
N GLY A 368 -5.62 12.82 9.59
CA GLY A 368 -4.93 11.75 8.84
C GLY A 368 -3.84 12.26 7.89
N ALA A 369 -3.14 11.36 7.21
CA ALA A 369 -2.00 11.70 6.35
C ALA A 369 -2.42 12.55 5.13
N PHE A 370 -3.55 12.25 4.49
CA PHE A 370 -4.06 13.03 3.35
C PHE A 370 -4.37 14.47 3.76
N GLU A 371 -5.13 14.66 4.84
CA GLU A 371 -5.45 15.99 5.36
C GLU A 371 -4.16 16.74 5.73
N ALA A 372 -3.26 16.11 6.50
CA ALA A 372 -2.00 16.70 6.94
C ALA A 372 -1.11 17.13 5.75
N SER A 373 -1.07 16.34 4.68
CA SER A 373 -0.30 16.64 3.49
C SER A 373 -0.90 17.75 2.62
N LEU A 374 -2.21 17.97 2.68
CA LEU A 374 -2.83 19.08 1.95
C LEU A 374 -2.68 20.41 2.68
N MET A 375 -2.52 20.41 4.01
CA MET A 375 -2.32 21.62 4.79
C MET A 375 -1.16 22.47 4.26
N ASN A 376 -1.40 23.78 4.17
CA ASN A 376 -0.43 24.79 3.72
C ASN A 376 0.08 24.60 2.28
N THR A 377 -0.60 23.78 1.46
CA THR A 377 -0.27 23.61 0.05
C THR A 377 -0.55 24.91 -0.73
N PRO A 378 0.44 25.50 -1.40
CA PRO A 378 0.21 26.65 -2.26
C PRO A 378 -0.59 26.22 -3.50
N LEU A 379 -1.60 27.02 -3.86
CA LEU A 379 -2.40 26.84 -5.07
C LEU A 379 -2.05 27.94 -6.06
N ALA A 380 -1.56 27.59 -7.25
CA ALA A 380 -1.33 28.58 -8.28
C ALA A 380 -2.65 29.12 -8.86
N LYS A 381 -3.69 28.29 -8.89
CA LYS A 381 -5.06 28.64 -9.28
C LYS A 381 -6.05 27.87 -8.42
N ALA A 382 -6.96 28.58 -7.73
CA ALA A 382 -7.87 27.97 -6.77
C ALA A 382 -8.98 27.10 -7.43
N ASP A 383 -9.35 27.41 -8.67
CA ASP A 383 -10.34 26.71 -9.48
C ASP A 383 -9.77 25.51 -10.26
N GLU A 384 -8.44 25.35 -10.27
CA GLU A 384 -7.74 24.22 -10.90
C GLU A 384 -6.95 23.44 -9.83
N PRO A 385 -7.51 22.37 -9.22
CA PRO A 385 -6.94 21.70 -8.03
C PRO A 385 -5.71 20.81 -8.33
N LEU A 386 -4.82 21.22 -9.22
CA LEU A 386 -3.70 20.41 -9.69
C LEU A 386 -2.72 20.06 -8.55
N GLU A 387 -2.44 20.97 -7.64
CA GLU A 387 -1.54 20.75 -6.50
C GLU A 387 -2.17 19.83 -5.44
N ILE A 388 -3.49 19.89 -5.26
CA ILE A 388 -4.25 18.94 -4.43
C ILE A 388 -4.14 17.54 -5.04
N LEU A 389 -4.38 17.42 -6.35
CA LEU A 389 -4.28 16.14 -7.07
C LEU A 389 -2.87 15.56 -7.00
N ARG A 390 -1.83 16.37 -7.19
CA ARG A 390 -0.43 15.91 -7.07
C ARG A 390 -0.15 15.31 -5.71
N THR A 391 -0.56 16.01 -4.65
CA THR A 391 -0.34 15.54 -3.28
C THR A 391 -1.11 14.26 -3.00
N LEU A 392 -2.42 14.21 -3.29
CA LEU A 392 -3.22 13.01 -3.06
C LEU A 392 -2.74 11.82 -3.92
N HIS A 393 -2.51 12.02 -5.23
CA HIS A 393 -2.01 10.96 -6.11
C HIS A 393 -0.62 10.47 -5.72
N SER A 394 0.19 11.28 -5.02
CA SER A 394 1.47 10.81 -4.50
C SER A 394 1.35 9.73 -3.42
N PHE A 395 0.17 9.55 -2.81
CA PHE A 395 -0.14 8.41 -1.95
C PHE A 395 -0.70 7.21 -2.70
N ASP A 396 -1.05 7.35 -3.98
CA ASP A 396 -1.75 6.34 -4.78
C ASP A 396 -3.05 5.85 -4.08
N PRO A 397 -4.08 6.69 -3.90
CA PRO A 397 -5.26 6.34 -3.12
C PRO A 397 -6.09 5.21 -3.75
N CYS A 398 -6.41 4.16 -2.98
CA CYS A 398 -7.41 3.15 -3.34
C CYS A 398 -8.60 3.20 -2.37
N LEU A 399 -9.69 3.87 -2.79
CA LEU A 399 -10.86 4.07 -1.92
C LEU A 399 -11.72 2.81 -1.72
N ALA A 400 -11.73 1.90 -2.69
CA ALA A 400 -12.34 0.58 -2.50
C ALA A 400 -11.61 -0.20 -1.39
N CYS A 401 -10.27 -0.09 -1.36
CA CYS A 401 -9.43 -0.70 -0.35
C CYS A 401 -9.68 -0.10 1.05
N SER A 402 -9.83 1.23 1.17
CA SER A 402 -9.97 1.91 2.47
C SER A 402 -11.32 1.70 3.15
N THR A 403 -12.36 1.41 2.38
CA THR A 403 -13.72 1.28 2.90
C THR A 403 -14.15 -0.17 3.04
N HIS A 404 -13.69 -1.06 2.15
CA HIS A 404 -14.02 -2.49 2.12
C HIS A 404 -15.52 -2.78 2.35
N VAL A 405 -16.37 -1.87 1.86
CA VAL A 405 -17.83 -1.96 2.00
C VAL A 405 -18.35 -3.02 1.05
N LEU A 406 -18.96 -4.04 1.63
CA LEU A 406 -19.69 -5.10 0.93
C LEU A 406 -21.11 -5.09 1.47
N SER A 407 -22.10 -5.24 0.59
CA SER A 407 -23.44 -5.58 1.02
C SER A 407 -23.48 -7.05 1.48
N PRO A 408 -24.37 -7.42 2.41
CA PRO A 408 -24.54 -8.81 2.83
C PRO A 408 -24.87 -9.78 1.70
N ASP A 409 -25.46 -9.30 0.61
CA ASP A 409 -25.88 -10.06 -0.57
C ASP A 409 -25.01 -9.84 -1.81
N GLY A 410 -23.94 -9.03 -1.70
CA GLY A 410 -23.03 -8.72 -2.81
C GLY A 410 -23.53 -7.69 -3.83
N GLN A 411 -24.69 -7.05 -3.59
CA GLN A 411 -25.19 -5.94 -4.39
C GLN A 411 -24.46 -4.59 -4.20
N GLU A 412 -24.61 -3.69 -5.17
CA GLU A 412 -24.09 -2.33 -5.14
C GLU A 412 -24.69 -1.52 -3.97
N MET A 413 -23.88 -1.21 -2.95
CA MET A 413 -24.29 -0.48 -1.73
C MET A 413 -24.51 1.01 -1.96
N THR A 414 -23.83 1.60 -2.94
CA THR A 414 -23.89 3.04 -3.23
C THR A 414 -23.35 3.31 -4.63
N SER A 415 -24.06 4.17 -5.36
CA SER A 415 -23.65 4.68 -6.66
C SER A 415 -23.41 6.19 -6.54
N VAL A 416 -22.17 6.63 -6.74
CA VAL A 416 -21.82 8.06 -6.72
C VAL A 416 -21.57 8.52 -8.15
N LYS A 417 -22.49 9.32 -8.69
CA LYS A 417 -22.33 9.92 -10.01
C LYS A 417 -21.66 11.28 -9.85
N VAL A 418 -20.35 11.32 -10.08
CA VAL A 418 -19.59 12.57 -10.16
C VAL A 418 -19.97 13.26 -11.48
N ARG A 419 -20.45 14.50 -11.41
CA ARG A 419 -20.78 15.33 -12.58
C ARG A 419 -19.61 16.22 -12.95
#